data_AF-A0A1B2HE16-F1
#
_entry.id   AF-A0A1B2HE16-F1
#
_cell.length_a   1.000
_cell.length_b   1.000
_cell.length_c   1.000
_cell.angle_alpha   90.00
_cell.angle_beta   90.00
_cell.angle_gamma   90.00
#
_symmetry.space_group_name_H-M   'P 1'
#
loop_
_entity.id
_entity.type
_entity.pdbx_description
1 polymer ?
#
loop_
_entity_poly.entity_id
_entity_poly.type
_entity_poly.pdbx_seq_one_letter_code
_entity_poly.pdbx_strand_id
1 'polypeptide(L)'
;MTAESDAVPPRQPAAAVPNTARPADDPATHPTPPQSDEETALLWREGLPPDAVILAPSVAPTPMRQAENTWALLVVAADVLDDTDPNREGEVALFAGCWLSDQPQAAVCEGDLVLVLTAPNDESPPDDEVDVEMLLAHGNRWMRVGEWEGMDPRWPWTVAMTAAAIMGLHVEATETASFTPGATAGRPLRGWGGNGGLVDLLATGLIHKGEEFIWDRPGRGARHTARINSDGTLVLVDGRAYVNPSGALTALGGKHQNGWKAWKRTSDGRTLGDLRADLRARRGQTTEPRREL
;
A
#
# COMPACT_ATOMS: atom_id res chain seq x y z
N MET A 1 -28.22 58.93 54.46
CA MET A 1 -28.03 60.35 54.10
C MET A 1 -26.53 60.62 54.17
N THR A 2 -25.75 60.45 53.10
CA THR A 2 -25.42 61.46 52.04
C THR A 2 -24.99 62.79 52.68
N ALA A 3 -23.80 63.35 52.46
CA ALA A 3 -22.85 63.25 51.36
C ALA A 3 -21.47 63.75 51.83
N GLU A 4 -20.39 63.39 51.14
CA GLU A 4 -19.29 64.34 50.89
C GLU A 4 -18.49 63.86 49.67
N SER A 5 -18.40 64.75 48.68
CA SER A 5 -17.72 64.52 47.40
C SER A 5 -16.31 65.07 47.52
N ASP A 6 -15.35 64.17 47.34
CA ASP A 6 -13.93 64.37 47.58
C ASP A 6 -13.25 65.21 46.49
N ALA A 7 -12.27 66.00 46.92
CA ALA A 7 -11.53 66.97 46.11
C ALA A 7 -10.23 66.38 45.57
N VAL A 8 -9.91 66.74 44.33
CA VAL A 8 -8.70 66.37 43.56
C VAL A 8 -7.44 67.04 44.11
N PRO A 9 -6.25 66.40 44.03
CA PRO A 9 -5.23 66.99 43.17
C PRO A 9 -4.39 65.97 42.34
N PRO A 10 -3.72 66.44 41.27
CA PRO A 10 -3.09 65.57 40.27
C PRO A 10 -1.55 65.50 40.35
N ARG A 11 -1.05 64.38 39.80
CA ARG A 11 0.25 64.13 39.13
C ARG A 11 1.56 64.21 39.94
N GLN A 12 2.24 63.05 40.00
CA GLN A 12 3.70 62.93 39.93
C GLN A 12 4.10 61.99 38.77
N PRO A 13 5.26 62.22 38.13
CA PRO A 13 5.67 61.58 36.88
C PRO A 13 6.25 60.19 37.11
N ALA A 14 5.80 59.20 36.33
CA ALA A 14 6.34 57.86 36.35
C ALA A 14 7.78 57.83 35.80
N ALA A 15 8.69 57.26 36.59
CA ALA A 15 10.08 57.05 36.24
C ALA A 15 10.23 56.10 35.04
N ALA A 16 11.22 56.42 34.20
CA ALA A 16 11.64 55.61 33.06
C ALA A 16 12.17 54.24 33.52
N VAL A 17 11.70 53.17 32.87
CA VAL A 17 12.26 51.82 32.99
C VAL A 17 12.99 51.50 31.68
N PRO A 18 14.22 50.97 31.70
CA PRO A 18 14.99 50.73 30.48
C PRO A 18 14.40 49.60 29.64
N ASN A 19 14.51 49.80 28.34
CA ASN A 19 14.11 48.95 27.23
C ASN A 19 14.70 47.52 27.35
N THR A 20 13.90 46.53 27.76
CA THR A 20 14.22 45.12 27.54
C THR A 20 13.76 44.73 26.14
N ALA A 21 14.72 44.56 25.25
CA ALA A 21 14.53 44.07 23.90
C ALA A 21 13.73 42.76 23.91
N ARG A 22 12.68 42.73 23.09
CA ARG A 22 11.95 41.52 22.70
C ARG A 22 12.97 40.53 22.11
N PRO A 23 12.95 39.23 22.48
CA PRO A 23 13.77 38.25 21.77
C PRO A 23 13.35 38.29 20.30
N ALA A 24 14.32 38.43 19.41
CA ALA A 24 14.09 38.21 18.00
C ALA A 24 13.65 36.75 17.82
N ASP A 25 12.54 36.52 17.13
CA ASP A 25 12.22 35.21 16.58
C ASP A 25 13.38 34.81 15.67
N ASP A 26 14.15 33.82 16.13
CA ASP A 26 15.25 33.23 15.39
C ASP A 26 14.66 32.20 14.41
N PRO A 27 14.74 32.40 13.08
CA PRO A 27 14.16 31.48 12.10
C PRO A 27 15.15 30.34 11.83
N ALA A 28 15.44 29.54 12.85
CA ALA A 28 16.10 28.24 12.76
C ALA A 28 16.00 27.63 14.16
N THR A 29 15.26 26.57 14.43
CA THR A 29 15.51 25.22 13.92
C THR A 29 14.32 24.39 14.42
N HIS A 30 13.34 24.09 13.57
CA HIS A 30 12.50 22.93 13.87
C HIS A 30 13.41 21.71 13.69
N PRO A 31 13.65 20.89 14.72
CA PRO A 31 14.42 19.67 14.52
C PRO A 31 13.68 18.84 13.47
N THR A 32 14.35 18.56 12.35
CA THR A 32 13.87 17.57 11.39
C THR A 32 13.64 16.27 12.17
N PRO A 33 12.43 15.70 12.13
CA PRO A 33 12.16 14.44 12.81
C PRO A 33 13.15 13.37 12.32
N PRO A 34 13.55 12.41 13.16
CA PRO A 34 14.43 11.33 12.72
C PRO A 34 13.77 10.54 11.58
N GLN A 35 14.57 10.01 10.65
CA GLN A 35 14.07 9.35 9.42
C GLN A 35 13.07 8.21 9.71
N SER A 36 13.26 7.48 10.81
CA SER A 36 12.34 6.43 11.26
C SER A 36 10.93 6.95 11.58
N ASP A 37 10.84 8.16 12.11
CA ASP A 37 9.57 8.78 12.49
C ASP A 37 8.84 9.30 11.24
N GLU A 38 9.60 9.80 10.25
CA GLU A 38 9.06 10.23 8.95
C GLU A 38 8.54 9.04 8.13
N GLU A 39 9.31 7.94 8.05
CA GLU A 39 8.89 6.70 7.41
C GLU A 39 7.64 6.13 8.07
N THR A 40 7.63 6.01 9.41
CA THR A 40 6.48 5.52 10.16
C THR A 40 5.24 6.40 9.94
N ALA A 41 5.43 7.73 9.93
CA ALA A 41 4.35 8.66 9.65
C ALA A 41 3.81 8.51 8.22
N LEU A 42 4.68 8.28 7.23
CA LEU A 42 4.28 8.07 5.84
C LEU A 42 3.53 6.75 5.64
N LEU A 43 4.01 5.65 6.22
CA LEU A 43 3.32 4.35 6.21
C LEU A 43 1.92 4.48 6.82
N TRP A 44 1.83 5.12 7.98
CA TRP A 44 0.55 5.36 8.65
C TRP A 44 -0.38 6.24 7.81
N ARG A 45 0.15 7.33 7.23
CA ARG A 45 -0.61 8.29 6.43
C ARG A 45 -1.25 7.64 5.20
N GLU A 46 -0.50 6.76 4.53
CA GLU A 46 -0.91 6.06 3.31
C GLU A 46 -1.66 4.75 3.56
N GLY A 47 -1.78 4.33 4.83
CA GLY A 47 -2.46 3.09 5.20
C GLY A 47 -1.68 1.83 4.80
N LEU A 48 -0.36 1.94 4.66
CA LEU A 48 0.52 0.83 4.28
C LEU A 48 0.80 -0.11 5.47
N PRO A 49 1.21 -1.36 5.19
CA PRO A 49 1.72 -2.26 6.21
C PRO A 49 2.90 -1.64 6.98
N PRO A 50 3.01 -1.87 8.30
CA PRO A 50 4.10 -1.30 9.11
C PRO A 50 5.49 -1.88 8.78
N ASP A 51 5.53 -3.03 8.11
CA ASP A 51 6.73 -3.72 7.63
C ASP A 51 7.04 -3.40 6.15
N ALA A 52 6.28 -2.49 5.53
CA ALA A 52 6.56 -2.06 4.17
C ALA A 52 7.80 -1.15 4.12
N VAL A 53 8.64 -1.38 3.13
CA VAL A 53 9.79 -0.55 2.78
C VAL A 53 9.33 0.52 1.79
N ILE A 54 9.62 1.78 2.10
CA ILE A 54 9.36 2.90 1.21
C ILE A 54 10.57 3.08 0.28
N LEU A 55 10.37 2.81 -1.01
CA LEU A 55 11.38 2.95 -2.05
C LEU A 55 11.39 4.37 -2.65
N ALA A 56 10.22 4.99 -2.76
CA ALA A 56 10.04 6.38 -3.16
C ALA A 56 8.90 7.03 -2.34
N PRO A 57 9.07 8.26 -1.84
CA PRO A 57 10.32 9.01 -1.78
C PRO A 57 11.35 8.28 -0.89
N SER A 58 12.65 8.37 -1.21
CA SER A 58 13.68 7.72 -0.39
C SER A 58 13.79 8.38 0.98
N VAL A 59 13.18 7.74 1.98
CA VAL A 59 13.34 8.06 3.41
C VAL A 59 14.50 7.28 4.04
N ALA A 60 14.90 6.17 3.41
CA ALA A 60 15.99 5.28 3.79
C ALA A 60 16.88 4.95 2.57
N PRO A 61 18.07 4.35 2.77
CA PRO A 61 18.91 3.88 1.66
C PRO A 61 18.16 2.91 0.75
N THR A 62 18.24 3.13 -0.56
CA THR A 62 17.60 2.26 -1.54
C THR A 62 18.18 0.84 -1.46
N PRO A 63 17.35 -0.21 -1.38
CA PRO A 63 17.85 -1.58 -1.41
C PRO A 63 18.42 -1.89 -2.79
N MET A 64 19.68 -2.31 -2.80
CA MET A 64 20.40 -2.71 -4.03
C MET A 64 20.47 -4.23 -4.19
N ARG A 65 20.03 -4.98 -3.18
CA ARG A 65 20.00 -6.45 -3.15
C ARG A 65 18.74 -6.92 -2.44
N GLN A 66 18.41 -8.19 -2.60
CA GLN A 66 17.44 -8.84 -1.73
C GLN A 66 17.88 -8.76 -0.27
N ALA A 67 16.91 -8.57 0.63
CA ALA A 67 17.16 -8.75 2.04
C ALA A 67 17.52 -10.21 2.34
N GLU A 68 18.29 -10.45 3.39
CA GLU A 68 18.70 -11.81 3.78
C GLU A 68 17.48 -12.73 3.96
N ASN A 69 17.54 -13.94 3.39
CA ASN A 69 16.47 -14.93 3.45
C ASN A 69 15.13 -14.46 2.85
N THR A 70 15.20 -13.60 1.82
CA THR A 70 14.03 -13.15 1.06
C THR A 70 14.15 -13.51 -0.41
N TRP A 71 13.02 -13.78 -1.05
CA TRP A 71 12.92 -14.10 -2.46
C TRP A 71 12.64 -12.86 -3.31
N ALA A 72 11.71 -12.01 -2.89
CA ALA A 72 11.29 -10.87 -3.70
C ALA A 72 10.60 -9.80 -2.86
N LEU A 73 10.53 -8.59 -3.39
CA LEU A 73 9.79 -7.48 -2.81
C LEU A 73 8.41 -7.40 -3.46
N LEU A 74 7.35 -7.72 -2.71
CA LEU A 74 5.97 -7.54 -3.16
C LEU A 74 5.62 -6.06 -3.25
N VAL A 75 5.21 -5.60 -4.43
CA VAL A 75 4.74 -4.22 -4.61
C VAL A 75 3.39 -4.06 -3.89
N VAL A 76 3.35 -3.13 -2.93
CA VAL A 76 2.14 -2.81 -2.16
C VAL A 76 1.53 -1.47 -2.57
N ALA A 77 2.32 -0.55 -3.11
CA ALA A 77 1.84 0.71 -3.67
C ALA A 77 2.80 1.24 -4.75
N ALA A 78 2.23 1.81 -5.82
CA ALA A 78 2.95 2.53 -6.87
C ALA A 78 2.13 3.74 -7.34
N ASP A 79 2.16 4.83 -6.57
CA ASP A 79 1.43 6.06 -6.88
C ASP A 79 2.28 6.98 -7.78
N VAL A 80 1.73 7.30 -8.94
CA VAL A 80 2.31 8.21 -9.92
C VAL A 80 1.29 9.32 -10.10
N LEU A 81 1.74 10.55 -9.87
CA LEU A 81 0.88 11.73 -9.98
C LEU A 81 0.31 11.82 -11.39
N ASP A 82 -1.01 11.93 -11.47
CA ASP A 82 -1.75 12.10 -12.70
C ASP A 82 -1.75 13.57 -13.15
N ASP A 83 -2.50 13.86 -14.22
CA ASP A 83 -2.60 15.17 -14.87
C ASP A 83 -3.17 16.30 -13.99
N THR A 84 -3.53 16.00 -12.73
CA THR A 84 -4.11 16.99 -11.82
C THR A 84 -3.15 18.13 -11.49
N ASP A 85 -1.83 17.91 -11.57
CA ASP A 85 -0.81 18.95 -11.63
C ASP A 85 0.12 18.71 -12.83
N PRO A 86 -0.03 19.46 -13.94
CA PRO A 86 0.77 19.26 -15.15
C PRO A 86 2.27 19.53 -14.93
N ASN A 87 2.67 20.16 -13.84
CA ASN A 87 4.10 20.35 -13.51
C ASN A 87 4.71 19.13 -12.81
N ARG A 88 3.88 18.21 -12.33
CA ARG A 88 4.26 17.03 -11.56
C ARG A 88 3.72 15.74 -12.17
N GLU A 89 3.08 15.83 -13.33
CA GLU A 89 2.57 14.69 -14.08
C GLU A 89 3.69 13.68 -14.35
N GLY A 90 3.46 12.42 -14.00
CA GLY A 90 4.46 11.36 -14.13
C GLY A 90 5.50 11.30 -13.00
N GLU A 91 5.41 12.19 -12.00
CA GLU A 91 6.24 12.10 -10.80
C GLU A 91 5.76 10.94 -9.91
N VAL A 92 6.71 10.12 -9.44
CA VAL A 92 6.44 9.03 -8.49
C VAL A 92 6.25 9.63 -7.11
N ALA A 93 5.00 9.68 -6.64
CA ALA A 93 4.67 10.15 -5.29
C ALA A 93 4.89 9.10 -4.21
N LEU A 94 4.72 7.82 -4.55
CA LEU A 94 4.89 6.71 -3.62
C LEU A 94 5.28 5.44 -4.36
N PHE A 95 6.32 4.76 -3.91
CA PHE A 95 6.60 3.39 -4.31
C PHE A 95 7.03 2.60 -3.09
N ALA A 96 6.32 1.52 -2.78
CA ALA A 96 6.55 0.75 -1.57
C ALA A 96 6.31 -0.74 -1.80
N GLY A 97 7.02 -1.55 -1.02
CA GLY A 97 6.90 -3.00 -1.07
C GLY A 97 7.14 -3.70 0.27
N CYS A 98 6.73 -4.96 0.37
CA CYS A 98 7.02 -5.82 1.52
C CYS A 98 7.86 -7.02 1.06
N TRP A 99 8.91 -7.36 1.81
CA TRP A 99 9.71 -8.53 1.49
C TRP A 99 8.93 -9.83 1.68
N LEU A 100 9.08 -10.76 0.74
CA LEU A 100 8.57 -12.12 0.82
C LEU A 100 9.73 -13.09 1.03
N SER A 101 9.62 -13.95 2.04
CA SER A 101 10.65 -14.97 2.33
C SER A 101 10.70 -16.06 1.25
N ASP A 102 9.54 -16.54 0.83
CA ASP A 102 9.41 -17.66 -0.11
C ASP A 102 8.65 -17.25 -1.37
N GLN A 103 8.90 -17.96 -2.48
CA GLN A 103 8.12 -17.83 -3.71
C GLN A 103 6.79 -18.57 -3.59
N PRO A 104 5.63 -17.86 -3.51
CA PRO A 104 4.34 -18.54 -3.50
C PRO A 104 4.01 -19.08 -4.89
N GLN A 105 3.18 -20.12 -4.94
CA GLN A 105 2.64 -20.61 -6.21
C GLN A 105 1.76 -19.53 -6.86
N ALA A 106 2.01 -19.24 -8.14
CA ALA A 106 1.28 -18.20 -8.89
C ALA A 106 -0.25 -18.40 -8.85
N ALA A 107 -0.73 -19.65 -8.85
CA ALA A 107 -2.16 -19.98 -8.71
C ALA A 107 -2.81 -19.57 -7.38
N VAL A 108 -2.11 -19.03 -6.40
CA VAL A 108 -2.73 -18.56 -5.14
C VAL A 108 -2.32 -17.14 -4.78
N CYS A 109 -1.75 -16.43 -5.75
CA CYS A 109 -1.33 -15.05 -5.65
C CYS A 109 -1.58 -14.30 -6.95
N GLU A 110 -2.59 -14.71 -7.72
CA GLU A 110 -2.99 -14.05 -8.96
C GLU A 110 -3.10 -12.52 -8.76
N GLY A 111 -2.44 -11.77 -9.64
CA GLY A 111 -2.35 -10.31 -9.60
C GLY A 111 -1.23 -9.74 -8.72
N ASP A 112 -0.50 -10.56 -7.95
CA ASP A 112 0.65 -10.08 -7.19
C ASP A 112 1.80 -9.71 -8.13
N LEU A 113 2.37 -8.52 -7.92
CA LEU A 113 3.51 -7.98 -8.65
C LEU A 113 4.70 -7.92 -7.69
N VAL A 114 5.82 -8.52 -8.06
CA VAL A 114 7.02 -8.56 -7.22
C VAL A 114 8.25 -8.06 -7.98
N LEU A 115 9.24 -7.58 -7.23
CA LEU A 115 10.57 -7.21 -7.72
C LEU A 115 11.61 -8.17 -7.17
N VAL A 116 12.48 -8.65 -8.05
CA VAL A 116 13.64 -9.48 -7.74
C VAL A 116 14.87 -8.62 -7.98
N LEU A 117 15.70 -8.44 -6.94
CA LEU A 117 16.91 -7.61 -6.99
C LEU A 117 18.14 -8.52 -6.99
N THR A 118 18.93 -8.47 -8.06
CA THR A 118 20.14 -9.27 -8.21
C THR A 118 21.37 -8.40 -8.44
N ALA A 119 22.53 -8.92 -8.05
CA ALA A 119 23.79 -8.27 -8.43
C ALA A 119 23.99 -8.41 -9.95
N PRO A 120 24.51 -7.37 -10.63
CA PRO A 120 24.94 -7.48 -12.02
C PRO A 120 25.86 -8.68 -12.24
N ASN A 121 25.79 -9.28 -13.42
CA ASN A 121 26.61 -10.43 -13.80
C ASN A 121 28.06 -10.01 -14.17
N ASP A 122 28.77 -9.45 -13.21
CA ASP A 122 30.17 -9.05 -13.30
C ASP A 122 31.05 -9.81 -12.30
N GLU A 123 32.36 -9.89 -12.60
CA GLU A 123 33.33 -10.61 -11.76
C GLU A 123 33.53 -9.95 -10.37
N SER A 124 33.13 -8.68 -10.24
CA SER A 124 33.05 -7.92 -8.98
C SER A 124 32.05 -6.77 -9.17
N PRO A 125 30.73 -7.05 -9.04
CA PRO A 125 29.71 -6.06 -9.34
C PRO A 125 29.77 -4.91 -8.33
N PRO A 126 29.52 -3.65 -8.75
CA PRO A 126 29.44 -2.53 -7.83
C PRO A 126 28.32 -2.75 -6.79
N ASP A 127 28.56 -2.29 -5.55
CA ASP A 127 27.53 -2.33 -4.49
C ASP A 127 26.36 -1.36 -4.78
N ASP A 128 26.57 -0.39 -5.67
CA ASP A 128 25.63 0.64 -6.08
C ASP A 128 24.99 0.40 -7.46
N GLU A 129 25.15 -0.80 -8.03
CA GLU A 129 24.42 -1.23 -9.22
C GLU A 129 23.53 -2.44 -8.91
N VAL A 130 22.33 -2.48 -9.50
CA VAL A 130 21.36 -3.56 -9.31
C VAL A 130 20.68 -3.94 -10.61
N ASP A 131 20.52 -5.24 -10.83
CA ASP A 131 19.60 -5.77 -11.81
C ASP A 131 18.22 -5.94 -11.16
N VAL A 132 17.19 -5.38 -11.78
CA VAL A 132 15.81 -5.44 -11.31
C VAL A 132 15.00 -6.27 -12.29
N GLU A 133 14.41 -7.37 -11.80
CA GLU A 133 13.43 -8.15 -12.54
C GLU A 133 12.04 -7.93 -11.91
N MET A 134 11.03 -7.66 -12.74
CA MET A 134 9.64 -7.53 -12.30
C MET A 134 8.82 -8.73 -12.78
N LEU A 135 8.13 -9.37 -11.83
CA LEU A 135 7.33 -10.57 -12.06
C LEU A 135 5.87 -10.33 -11.68
N LEU A 136 4.95 -10.70 -12.57
CA LEU A 136 3.51 -10.72 -12.31
C LEU A 136 3.01 -12.16 -12.18
N ALA A 137 2.33 -12.47 -11.09
CA ALA A 137 1.58 -13.72 -10.96
C ALA A 137 0.31 -13.64 -11.82
N HIS A 138 0.30 -14.36 -12.93
CA HIS A 138 -0.85 -14.40 -13.84
C HIS A 138 -0.99 -15.77 -14.49
N GLY A 139 -2.20 -16.31 -14.54
CA GLY A 139 -2.49 -17.55 -15.27
C GLY A 139 -1.69 -18.74 -14.74
N ASN A 140 -1.53 -18.84 -13.42
CA ASN A 140 -0.74 -19.88 -12.74
C ASN A 140 0.75 -19.91 -13.12
N ARG A 141 1.32 -18.77 -13.51
CA ARG A 141 2.76 -18.60 -13.71
C ARG A 141 3.22 -17.24 -13.19
N TRP A 142 4.48 -17.18 -12.75
CA TRP A 142 5.18 -15.91 -12.61
C TRP A 142 5.68 -15.51 -14.00
N MET A 143 5.18 -14.40 -14.52
CA MET A 143 5.57 -13.86 -15.83
C MET A 143 6.53 -12.70 -15.62
N ARG A 144 7.70 -12.76 -16.27
CA ARG A 144 8.58 -11.60 -16.37
C ARG A 144 7.90 -10.53 -17.21
N VAL A 145 7.68 -9.37 -16.62
CA VAL A 145 6.98 -8.22 -17.22
C VAL A 145 7.87 -6.98 -17.33
N GLY A 146 9.07 -7.03 -16.74
CA GLY A 146 10.10 -6.02 -16.90
C GLY A 146 11.45 -6.54 -16.43
N GLU A 147 12.52 -6.01 -17.00
CA GLU A 147 13.91 -6.32 -16.68
C GLU A 147 14.75 -5.07 -16.95
N TRP A 148 15.60 -4.74 -16.00
CA TRP A 148 16.51 -3.60 -16.08
C TRP A 148 17.84 -4.02 -15.47
N GLU A 149 18.92 -3.80 -16.20
CA GLU A 149 20.26 -4.23 -15.81
C GLU A 149 21.10 -3.01 -15.38
N GLY A 150 22.00 -3.20 -14.41
CA GLY A 150 23.00 -2.19 -14.00
C GLY A 150 22.40 -0.86 -13.53
N MET A 151 21.28 -0.88 -12.82
CA MET A 151 20.60 0.34 -12.38
C MET A 151 21.28 0.97 -11.16
N ASP A 152 21.34 2.29 -11.13
CA ASP A 152 21.82 3.06 -9.97
C ASP A 152 20.76 3.13 -8.83
N PRO A 153 21.08 3.69 -7.63
CA PRO A 153 20.16 3.76 -6.50
C PRO A 153 18.84 4.54 -6.73
N ARG A 154 18.66 5.20 -7.88
CA ARG A 154 17.40 5.81 -8.33
C ARG A 154 16.50 4.86 -9.11
N TRP A 155 16.87 3.58 -9.22
CA TRP A 155 16.04 2.57 -9.86
C TRP A 155 14.56 2.58 -9.44
N PRO A 156 14.17 2.87 -8.17
CA PRO A 156 12.77 2.88 -7.78
C PRO A 156 11.89 3.80 -8.62
N TRP A 157 12.40 4.98 -8.98
CA TRP A 157 11.65 5.97 -9.75
C TRP A 157 11.43 5.52 -11.19
N THR A 158 12.41 4.83 -11.77
CA THR A 158 12.32 4.27 -13.12
C THR A 158 11.33 3.10 -13.16
N VAL A 159 11.40 2.20 -12.18
CA VAL A 159 10.61 0.96 -12.16
C VAL A 159 9.16 1.21 -11.72
N ALA A 160 8.92 2.20 -10.86
CA ALA A 160 7.58 2.52 -10.33
C ALA A 160 6.55 2.82 -11.43
N MET A 161 6.96 3.50 -12.51
CA MET A 161 6.08 3.81 -13.64
C MET A 161 5.52 2.55 -14.30
N THR A 162 6.40 1.56 -14.51
CA THR A 162 6.02 0.28 -15.10
C THR A 162 5.14 -0.52 -14.12
N ALA A 163 5.47 -0.49 -12.84
CA ALA A 163 4.66 -1.14 -11.80
C ALA A 163 3.23 -0.56 -11.74
N ALA A 164 3.10 0.78 -11.71
CA ALA A 164 1.83 1.48 -11.71
C ALA A 164 0.97 1.11 -12.92
N ALA A 165 1.55 1.13 -14.12
CA ALA A 165 0.86 0.75 -15.35
C ALA A 165 0.35 -0.70 -15.32
N ILE A 166 1.18 -1.65 -14.88
CA ILE A 166 0.80 -3.07 -14.78
C ILE A 166 -0.31 -3.26 -13.74
N MET A 167 -0.20 -2.63 -12.57
CA MET A 167 -1.23 -2.69 -11.54
C MET A 167 -2.57 -2.14 -12.04
N GLY A 168 -2.55 -1.01 -12.74
CA GLY A 168 -3.75 -0.40 -13.35
C GLY A 168 -4.39 -1.30 -14.41
N LEU A 169 -3.59 -1.79 -15.37
CA LEU A 169 -4.06 -2.67 -16.44
C LEU A 169 -4.63 -3.99 -15.90
N HIS A 170 -4.02 -4.56 -14.86
CA HIS A 170 -4.54 -5.77 -14.23
C HIS A 170 -5.91 -5.53 -13.59
N VAL A 171 -6.08 -4.41 -12.88
CA VAL A 171 -7.39 -4.02 -12.32
C VAL A 171 -8.43 -3.88 -13.43
N GLU A 172 -8.15 -3.10 -14.48
CA GLU A 172 -9.07 -2.90 -15.60
C GLU A 172 -9.46 -4.21 -16.30
N ALA A 173 -8.48 -5.10 -16.53
CA ALA A 173 -8.73 -6.41 -17.13
C ALA A 173 -9.62 -7.30 -16.25
N THR A 174 -9.36 -7.31 -14.93
CA THR A 174 -10.17 -8.09 -13.97
C THR A 174 -11.63 -7.61 -13.92
N GLU A 175 -11.83 -6.29 -13.91
CA GLU A 175 -13.17 -5.71 -13.85
C GLU A 175 -13.91 -5.95 -15.17
N THR A 176 -13.29 -5.71 -16.32
CA THR A 176 -13.91 -5.93 -17.65
C THR A 176 -14.38 -7.39 -17.83
N ALA A 177 -13.57 -8.36 -17.40
CA ALA A 177 -13.96 -9.78 -17.45
C ALA A 177 -15.18 -10.10 -16.57
N SER A 178 -15.34 -9.37 -15.46
CA SER A 178 -16.44 -9.56 -14.51
C SER A 178 -17.78 -9.01 -15.03
N PHE A 179 -17.76 -8.01 -15.92
CA PHE A 179 -18.94 -7.33 -16.44
C PHE A 179 -19.62 -8.00 -17.64
N THR A 180 -19.29 -9.25 -17.99
CA THR A 180 -19.86 -9.94 -19.17
C THR A 180 -21.41 -9.93 -19.14
N PRO A 181 -22.09 -9.13 -19.99
CA PRO A 181 -23.54 -8.97 -19.91
C PRO A 181 -24.23 -10.21 -20.48
N GLY A 182 -25.11 -10.83 -19.68
CA GLY A 182 -25.91 -11.98 -20.10
C GLY A 182 -25.65 -13.28 -19.32
N ALA A 183 -24.71 -13.30 -18.38
CA ALA A 183 -24.59 -14.39 -17.42
C ALA A 183 -25.71 -14.30 -16.37
N THR A 184 -26.81 -15.03 -16.60
CA THR A 184 -27.86 -15.26 -15.61
C THR A 184 -27.28 -15.59 -14.24
N ALA A 185 -27.76 -14.88 -13.21
CA ALA A 185 -27.46 -15.12 -11.80
C ALA A 185 -27.56 -16.61 -11.47
N GLY A 186 -26.42 -17.23 -11.19
CA GLY A 186 -26.35 -18.65 -10.84
C GLY A 186 -25.16 -19.42 -11.41
N ARG A 187 -24.38 -18.84 -12.32
CA ARG A 187 -23.14 -19.48 -12.80
C ARG A 187 -21.92 -18.82 -12.15
N PRO A 188 -21.11 -19.53 -11.35
CA PRO A 188 -19.89 -18.96 -10.80
C PRO A 188 -19.00 -18.52 -11.97
N LEU A 189 -18.34 -17.37 -11.81
CA LEU A 189 -17.39 -16.77 -12.75
C LEU A 189 -16.25 -17.77 -13.04
N ARG A 190 -16.52 -18.72 -13.95
CA ARG A 190 -15.60 -19.76 -14.42
C ARG A 190 -14.57 -19.09 -15.33
N GLY A 191 -13.50 -18.62 -14.70
CA GLY A 191 -12.35 -18.03 -15.38
C GLY A 191 -11.35 -17.46 -14.39
N TRP A 192 -11.82 -16.83 -13.32
CA TRP A 192 -10.96 -16.19 -12.29
C TRP A 192 -11.18 -16.72 -10.87
N GLY A 193 -12.28 -17.44 -10.61
CA GLY A 193 -12.64 -17.96 -9.27
C GLY A 193 -11.96 -19.27 -8.84
N GLY A 194 -10.72 -19.53 -9.25
CA GLY A 194 -10.01 -20.78 -8.89
C GLY A 194 -8.62 -20.61 -8.25
N ASN A 195 -8.08 -19.39 -8.21
CA ASN A 195 -6.66 -19.17 -7.98
C ASN A 195 -6.34 -18.23 -6.79
N GLY A 196 -6.96 -18.47 -5.64
CA GLY A 196 -6.70 -17.72 -4.40
C GLY A 196 -7.47 -16.41 -4.28
N GLY A 197 -8.59 -16.29 -5.01
CA GLY A 197 -9.48 -15.14 -4.96
C GLY A 197 -10.40 -15.12 -3.73
N LEU A 198 -11.21 -14.07 -3.58
CA LEU A 198 -12.20 -13.94 -2.50
C LEU A 198 -13.18 -15.13 -2.47
N VAL A 199 -13.55 -15.66 -3.63
CA VAL A 199 -14.40 -16.86 -3.77
C VAL A 199 -13.77 -18.08 -3.09
N ASP A 200 -12.46 -18.29 -3.23
CA ASP A 200 -11.75 -19.41 -2.60
C ASP A 200 -11.68 -19.25 -1.08
N LEU A 201 -11.48 -18.01 -0.60
CA LEU A 201 -11.52 -17.71 0.83
C LEU A 201 -12.91 -17.99 1.42
N LEU A 202 -13.97 -17.63 0.70
CA LEU A 202 -15.35 -17.90 1.11
C LEU A 202 -15.65 -19.39 1.11
N ALA A 203 -15.25 -20.10 0.04
CA ALA A 203 -15.46 -21.55 -0.09
C ALA A 203 -14.75 -22.36 1.00
N THR A 204 -13.62 -21.87 1.51
CA THR A 204 -12.86 -22.52 2.59
C THR A 204 -13.23 -22.04 3.99
N GLY A 205 -14.21 -21.12 4.12
CA GLY A 205 -14.66 -20.56 5.39
C GLY A 205 -13.62 -19.68 6.09
N LEU A 206 -12.61 -19.19 5.36
CA LEU A 206 -11.66 -18.21 5.89
C LEU A 206 -12.32 -16.82 6.03
N ILE A 207 -13.25 -16.52 5.13
CA ILE A 207 -14.16 -15.37 5.22
C ILE A 207 -15.62 -15.84 5.17
N HIS A 208 -16.52 -15.01 5.69
CA HIS A 208 -17.95 -15.29 5.73
C HIS A 208 -18.75 -14.20 5.01
N LYS A 209 -19.94 -14.56 4.52
CA LYS A 209 -20.88 -13.59 3.98
C LYS A 209 -21.24 -12.54 5.04
N GLY A 210 -21.28 -11.27 4.64
CA GLY A 210 -21.64 -10.13 5.49
C GLY A 210 -20.49 -9.64 6.36
N GLU A 211 -19.35 -10.31 6.30
CA GLU A 211 -18.16 -9.92 7.02
C GLU A 211 -17.61 -8.59 6.54
N GLU A 212 -17.18 -7.77 7.50
CA GLU A 212 -16.75 -6.40 7.26
C GLU A 212 -15.23 -6.29 7.21
N PHE A 213 -14.78 -5.52 6.22
CA PHE A 213 -13.40 -5.12 6.02
C PHE A 213 -13.32 -3.60 6.02
N ILE A 214 -12.27 -3.08 6.64
CA ILE A 214 -11.96 -1.66 6.72
C ILE A 214 -10.69 -1.39 5.94
N TRP A 215 -10.64 -0.19 5.39
CA TRP A 215 -9.45 0.39 4.83
C TRP A 215 -9.32 1.82 5.34
N ASP A 216 -8.23 2.06 6.07
CA ASP A 216 -7.94 3.33 6.72
C ASP A 216 -6.85 4.08 5.96
N ARG A 217 -7.15 5.31 5.54
CA ARG A 217 -6.18 6.31 5.07
C ARG A 217 -6.30 7.57 5.91
N PRO A 218 -5.62 7.61 7.08
CA PRO A 218 -5.67 8.75 7.98
C PRO A 218 -5.21 10.06 7.34
N GLY A 219 -4.22 9.99 6.42
CA GLY A 219 -3.71 11.15 5.70
C GLY A 219 -4.74 11.90 4.86
N ARG A 220 -5.73 11.17 4.35
CA ARG A 220 -6.84 11.73 3.58
C ARG A 220 -8.13 11.84 4.41
N GLY A 221 -8.04 11.61 5.71
CA GLY A 221 -9.19 11.59 6.63
C GLY A 221 -10.25 10.55 6.25
N ALA A 222 -9.86 9.50 5.52
CA ALA A 222 -10.78 8.59 4.87
C ALA A 222 -10.73 7.21 5.54
N ARG A 223 -11.88 6.73 5.99
CA ARG A 223 -12.09 5.36 6.45
C ARG A 223 -13.20 4.75 5.63
N HIS A 224 -12.88 3.69 4.92
CA HIS A 224 -13.82 3.01 4.04
C HIS A 224 -14.13 1.62 4.58
N THR A 225 -15.39 1.23 4.47
CA THR A 225 -15.87 -0.10 4.86
C THR A 225 -16.36 -0.82 3.62
N ALA A 226 -16.11 -2.13 3.59
CA ALA A 226 -16.64 -3.02 2.58
C ALA A 226 -17.12 -4.33 3.21
N ARG A 227 -18.03 -5.03 2.54
CA ARG A 227 -18.65 -6.27 3.00
C ARG A 227 -18.49 -7.40 2.00
N ILE A 228 -18.28 -8.61 2.49
CA ILE A 228 -18.23 -9.80 1.63
C ILE A 228 -19.64 -10.23 1.24
N ASN A 229 -19.89 -10.35 -0.06
CA ASN A 229 -21.13 -10.92 -0.58
C ASN A 229 -21.02 -12.45 -0.75
N SER A 230 -22.17 -13.12 -0.89
CA SER A 230 -22.22 -14.59 -1.00
C SER A 230 -21.61 -15.16 -2.29
N ASP A 231 -21.39 -14.32 -3.29
CA ASP A 231 -20.73 -14.68 -4.55
C ASP A 231 -19.21 -14.49 -4.51
N GLY A 232 -18.65 -14.10 -3.36
CA GLY A 232 -17.22 -13.83 -3.21
C GLY A 232 -16.79 -12.49 -3.80
N THR A 233 -17.68 -11.50 -3.86
CA THR A 233 -17.33 -10.11 -4.18
C THR A 233 -17.22 -9.24 -2.92
N LEU A 234 -16.45 -8.17 -3.03
CA LEU A 234 -16.33 -7.13 -2.02
C LEU A 234 -17.28 -5.98 -2.39
N VAL A 235 -18.25 -5.69 -1.52
CA VAL A 235 -19.28 -4.68 -1.73
C VAL A 235 -18.98 -3.44 -0.89
N LEU A 236 -18.84 -2.30 -1.56
CA LEU A 236 -18.63 -1.01 -0.92
C LEU A 236 -19.94 -0.45 -0.34
N VAL A 237 -19.84 0.56 0.54
CA VAL A 237 -21.02 1.23 1.15
C VAL A 237 -21.96 1.85 0.11
N ASP A 238 -21.44 2.28 -1.04
CA ASP A 238 -22.23 2.81 -2.15
C ASP A 238 -22.94 1.73 -3.00
N GLY A 239 -22.78 0.45 -2.63
CA GLY A 239 -23.42 -0.69 -3.29
C GLY A 239 -22.65 -1.26 -4.48
N ARG A 240 -21.52 -0.68 -4.89
CA ARG A 240 -20.68 -1.24 -5.96
C ARG A 240 -19.97 -2.50 -5.47
N ALA A 241 -19.95 -3.54 -6.30
CA ALA A 241 -19.37 -4.84 -5.98
C ALA A 241 -18.16 -5.13 -6.89
N TYR A 242 -17.08 -5.65 -6.31
CA TYR A 242 -15.82 -5.90 -6.99
C TYR A 242 -15.33 -7.32 -6.72
N VAL A 243 -14.86 -8.00 -7.75
CA VAL A 243 -14.18 -9.32 -7.59
C VAL A 243 -12.74 -9.13 -7.10
N ASN A 244 -12.12 -8.00 -7.46
CA ASN A 244 -10.74 -7.68 -7.17
C ASN A 244 -10.66 -6.66 -6.02
N PRO A 245 -10.02 -7.00 -4.89
CA PRO A 245 -9.83 -6.06 -3.77
C PRO A 245 -9.12 -4.76 -4.17
N SER A 246 -8.20 -4.80 -5.15
CA SER A 246 -7.50 -3.62 -5.67
C SER A 246 -8.42 -2.73 -6.53
N GLY A 247 -9.38 -3.32 -7.23
CA GLY A 247 -10.43 -2.58 -7.94
C GLY A 247 -11.33 -1.80 -6.98
N ALA A 248 -11.71 -2.43 -5.86
CA ALA A 248 -12.47 -1.76 -4.80
C ALA A 248 -11.72 -0.57 -4.19
N LEU A 249 -10.40 -0.69 -3.97
CA LEU A 249 -9.58 0.45 -3.53
C LEU A 249 -9.55 1.57 -4.57
N THR A 250 -9.32 1.21 -5.83
CA THR A 250 -9.22 2.17 -6.94
C THR A 250 -10.49 3.02 -7.03
N ALA A 251 -11.66 2.39 -6.88
CA ALA A 251 -12.95 3.07 -6.87
C ALA A 251 -13.16 4.07 -5.70
N LEU A 252 -12.36 3.93 -4.64
CA LEU A 252 -12.34 4.80 -3.46
C LEU A 252 -11.20 5.84 -3.53
N GLY A 253 -10.54 5.98 -4.68
CA GLY A 253 -9.41 6.90 -4.88
C GLY A 253 -8.05 6.29 -4.55
N GLY A 254 -7.99 4.98 -4.32
CA GLY A 254 -6.77 4.26 -4.06
C GLY A 254 -6.12 3.60 -5.25
N LYS A 255 -5.71 4.42 -6.21
CA LYS A 255 -5.01 3.98 -7.42
C LYS A 255 -3.72 3.24 -7.05
N HIS A 256 -3.46 2.15 -7.78
CA HIS A 256 -2.22 1.37 -7.75
C HIS A 256 -1.77 0.92 -6.34
N GLN A 257 -2.72 0.65 -5.45
CA GLN A 257 -2.46 0.00 -4.17
C GLN A 257 -2.91 -1.45 -4.18
N ASN A 258 -2.17 -2.29 -3.46
CA ASN A 258 -2.47 -3.70 -3.33
C ASN A 258 -3.63 -3.92 -2.33
N GLY A 259 -4.82 -4.19 -2.87
CA GLY A 259 -6.03 -4.44 -2.08
C GLY A 259 -5.92 -5.59 -1.09
N TRP A 260 -5.08 -6.59 -1.37
CA TRP A 260 -4.88 -7.71 -0.46
C TRP A 260 -4.19 -7.27 0.84
N LYS A 261 -3.26 -6.32 0.77
CA LYS A 261 -2.55 -5.80 1.94
C LYS A 261 -3.28 -4.65 2.63
N ALA A 262 -4.14 -3.93 1.91
CA ALA A 262 -4.83 -2.75 2.43
C ALA A 262 -6.10 -3.07 3.24
N TRP A 263 -6.93 -4.00 2.76
CA TRP A 263 -8.19 -4.33 3.40
C TRP A 263 -7.97 -5.20 4.64
N LYS A 264 -8.38 -4.70 5.81
CA LYS A 264 -8.26 -5.35 7.11
C LYS A 264 -9.62 -5.79 7.63
N ARG A 265 -9.73 -7.00 8.11
CA ARG A 265 -10.95 -7.54 8.71
C ARG A 265 -11.25 -6.78 10.01
N THR A 266 -12.48 -6.31 10.18
CA THR A 266 -12.86 -5.49 11.34
C THR A 266 -12.72 -6.24 12.67
N SER A 267 -12.90 -7.57 12.66
CA SER A 267 -12.96 -8.38 13.88
C SER A 267 -11.60 -8.65 14.52
N ASP A 268 -10.54 -8.80 13.72
CA ASP A 268 -9.21 -9.25 14.19
C ASP A 268 -8.04 -8.45 13.59
N GLY A 269 -8.33 -7.48 12.69
CA GLY A 269 -7.33 -6.64 12.03
C GLY A 269 -6.51 -7.34 10.95
N ARG A 270 -6.78 -8.63 10.65
CA ARG A 270 -6.02 -9.40 9.65
C ARG A 270 -6.30 -8.88 8.25
N THR A 271 -5.28 -8.84 7.40
CA THR A 271 -5.45 -8.42 6.00
C THR A 271 -6.08 -9.54 5.16
N LEU A 272 -6.73 -9.20 4.05
CA LEU A 272 -7.13 -10.19 3.04
C LEU A 272 -5.93 -11.01 2.55
N GLY A 273 -4.74 -10.42 2.51
CA GLY A 273 -3.48 -11.06 2.15
C GLY A 273 -3.05 -12.13 3.16
N ASP A 274 -3.26 -11.90 4.46
CA ASP A 274 -2.98 -12.90 5.51
C ASP A 274 -3.94 -14.08 5.41
N LEU A 275 -5.21 -13.81 5.14
CA LEU A 275 -6.21 -14.85 4.89
C LEU A 275 -5.89 -15.63 3.61
N ARG A 276 -5.42 -14.93 2.57
CA ARG A 276 -4.92 -15.56 1.34
C ARG A 276 -3.70 -16.42 1.63
N ALA A 277 -2.78 -16.02 2.52
CA ALA A 277 -1.66 -16.83 2.95
C ALA A 277 -2.09 -18.10 3.71
N ASP A 278 -3.07 -18.01 4.62
CA ASP A 278 -3.64 -19.18 5.31
C ASP A 278 -4.22 -20.20 4.32
N LEU A 279 -4.90 -19.72 3.27
CA LEU A 279 -5.41 -20.57 2.19
C LEU A 279 -4.27 -21.36 1.52
N ARG A 280 -3.10 -20.73 1.30
CA ARG A 280 -1.91 -21.39 0.74
C ARG A 280 -1.41 -22.47 1.66
N ALA A 281 -1.25 -22.17 2.95
CA ALA A 281 -0.80 -23.13 3.93
C ALA A 281 -1.72 -24.36 3.98
N ARG A 282 -3.04 -24.16 3.93
CA ARG A 282 -4.04 -25.25 3.88
C ARG A 282 -3.93 -26.10 2.60
N ARG A 283 -3.76 -25.46 1.43
CA ARG A 283 -3.59 -26.16 0.15
C ARG A 283 -2.26 -26.92 0.08
N GLY A 284 -1.19 -26.35 0.62
CA GLY A 284 0.14 -27.00 0.72
C GLY A 284 0.11 -28.24 1.60
N GLN A 285 -0.53 -28.18 2.78
CA GLN A 285 -0.70 -29.33 3.67
C GLN A 285 -1.53 -30.46 3.05
N THR A 286 -2.49 -30.14 2.16
CA THR A 286 -3.31 -31.14 1.47
C THR A 286 -2.52 -31.87 0.37
N THR A 287 -1.39 -31.32 -0.07
CA THR A 287 -0.59 -31.84 -1.20
C THR A 287 0.59 -32.73 -0.74
N GLU A 288 0.91 -32.78 0.56
CA GLU A 288 1.88 -33.75 1.11
C GLU A 288 1.29 -35.17 1.03
N PRO A 289 1.87 -36.11 0.25
CA PRO A 289 1.41 -37.49 0.27
C PRO A 289 1.72 -38.07 1.65
N ARG A 290 0.70 -38.60 2.31
CA ARG A 290 0.80 -39.46 3.49
C ARG A 290 1.87 -40.53 3.20
N ARG A 291 3.09 -40.34 3.71
CA ARG A 291 4.11 -41.39 3.76
C ARG A 291 3.59 -42.43 4.74
N GLU A 292 2.90 -43.43 4.20
CA GLU A 292 2.62 -44.66 4.94
C GLU A 292 3.89 -45.51 4.99
N LEU A 293 4.13 -46.01 6.20
CA LEU A 293 5.25 -46.81 6.68
C LEU A 293 5.42 -48.14 5.95
#